data_AF-A0A392QY00-F1
#
_entry.id   AF-A0A392QY00-F1
#
_cell.length_a   1.000
_cell.length_b   1.000
_cell.length_c   1.000
_cell.angle_alpha   90.00
_cell.angle_beta   90.00
_cell.angle_gamma   90.00
#
_symmetry.space_group_name_H-M   'P 1'
#
loop_
_entity.id
_entity.type
_entity.pdbx_description
1 polymer ?
#
loop_
_entity_poly.entity_id
_entity_poly.type
_entity_poly.pdbx_seq_one_letter_code
_entity_poly.pdbx_strand_id
1 'polypeptide(L)' 'FAFRILGYYTGQPLLGAKVVAALLMFATVSGILMALFLNTAGGAWDNAKKYIETGALGGKGSDAHKAAITGDT' A
#
# COMPACT_ATOMS: atom_id res chain seq x y z
N PHE A 1 -27.18 -7.89 5.20
CA PHE A 1 -28.64 -7.82 5.43
C PHE A 1 -29.24 -6.51 4.89
N ALA A 2 -28.69 -5.35 5.24
CA ALA A 2 -29.18 -4.02 4.80
C ALA A 2 -29.35 -3.85 3.27
N PHE A 3 -28.34 -4.17 2.45
CA PHE A 3 -28.43 -3.99 0.99
C PHE A 3 -29.44 -4.90 0.28
N ARG A 4 -29.84 -6.00 0.92
CA ARG A 4 -30.89 -6.89 0.40
C ARG A 4 -32.28 -6.29 0.63
N ILE A 5 -32.48 -5.68 1.80
CA ILE A 5 -33.70 -4.94 2.15
C ILE A 5 -33.81 -3.70 1.27
N LEU A 6 -32.73 -2.92 1.14
CA LEU A 6 -32.71 -1.74 0.27
C LEU A 6 -33.00 -2.12 -1.19
N GLY A 7 -32.38 -3.20 -1.68
CA GLY A 7 -32.61 -3.71 -3.03
C GLY A 7 -34.07 -4.10 -3.30
N TYR A 8 -34.79 -4.60 -2.29
CA TYR A 8 -36.22 -4.87 -2.40
C TYR A 8 -37.02 -3.56 -2.57
N TYR A 9 -36.75 -2.54 -1.76
CA TYR A 9 -37.45 -1.24 -1.84
C TYR A 9 -37.10 -0.41 -3.07
N THR A 10 -35.89 -0.56 -3.63
CA THR A 10 -35.44 0.18 -4.82
C THR A 10 -35.66 -0.58 -6.14
N GLY A 11 -36.38 -1.71 -6.11
CA GLY A 11 -36.62 -2.54 -7.31
C GLY A 11 -35.36 -3.21 -7.89
N GLN A 12 -34.29 -3.34 -7.11
CA GLN A 12 -33.02 -3.94 -7.50
C GLN A 12 -32.74 -5.23 -6.71
N PRO A 13 -33.28 -6.38 -7.14
CA PRO A 13 -33.22 -7.63 -6.36
C PRO A 13 -31.79 -8.15 -6.12
N LEU A 14 -30.83 -7.77 -6.97
CA LEU A 14 -29.43 -8.21 -6.89
C LEU A 14 -28.49 -7.19 -6.23
N LEU A 15 -29.02 -6.12 -5.63
CA LEU A 15 -28.20 -5.03 -5.08
C LEU A 15 -27.17 -5.53 -4.06
N GLY A 16 -27.55 -6.46 -3.18
CA GLY A 16 -26.63 -7.04 -2.20
C GLY A 16 -25.42 -7.73 -2.84
N ALA A 17 -25.62 -8.50 -3.91
CA ALA A 17 -24.54 -9.17 -4.62
C ALA A 17 -23.63 -8.16 -5.36
N LYS A 18 -24.23 -7.13 -5.98
CA LYS A 18 -23.49 -6.06 -6.66
C LYS A 18 -22.56 -5.29 -5.72
N VAL A 19 -23.04 -4.96 -4.52
CA VAL A 19 -22.23 -4.24 -3.52
C VAL A 19 -21.05 -5.08 -3.04
N VAL A 20 -21.25 -6.37 -2.77
CA VAL A 20 -20.15 -7.27 -2.38
C VAL A 20 -19.15 -7.44 -3.50
N ALA A 21 -19.61 -7.62 -4.75
CA ALA A 21 -18.72 -7.73 -5.91
C ALA A 21 -17.89 -6.45 -6.11
N ALA A 22 -18.50 -5.26 -5.98
CA ALA A 22 -17.80 -3.99 -6.05
C ALA A 22 -16.77 -3.85 -4.93
N LEU A 23 -17.14 -4.17 -3.68
CA LEU A 23 -16.21 -4.11 -2.55
C LEU A 23 -14.98 -4.99 -2.77
N LEU A 24 -15.18 -6.24 -3.21
CA LEU A 24 -14.08 -7.16 -3.51
C LEU A 24 -13.17 -6.60 -4.62
N MET A 25 -13.77 -6.13 -5.72
CA MET A 25 -13.02 -5.57 -6.85
C MET A 25 -12.15 -4.37 -6.41
N PHE A 26 -12.73 -3.38 -5.73
CA PHE A 26 -12.01 -2.19 -5.33
C PHE A 26 -10.97 -2.48 -4.24
N ALA A 27 -11.30 -3.32 -3.25
CA ALA A 27 -10.35 -3.71 -2.21
C ALA A 27 -9.13 -4.43 -2.80
N THR A 28 -9.33 -5.32 -3.78
CA THR A 28 -8.22 -5.99 -4.48
C THR A 28 -7.38 -5.00 -5.27
N VAL A 29 -7.98 -4.10 -6.04
CA VAL A 29 -7.23 -3.10 -6.83
C VAL A 29 -6.42 -2.18 -5.91
N SER A 30 -7.04 -1.62 -4.87
CA SER A 30 -6.34 -0.75 -3.91
C SER A 30 -5.24 -1.52 -3.16
N GLY A 31 -5.50 -2.79 -2.81
CA GLY A 31 -4.54 -3.64 -2.13
C GLY A 31 -3.29 -3.90 -2.99
N ILE A 32 -3.47 -4.20 -4.28
CA ILE A 32 -2.36 -4.42 -5.22
C ILE A 32 -1.55 -3.13 -5.39
N LEU A 33 -2.21 -1.98 -5.57
CA LEU A 33 -1.52 -0.69 -5.71
C LEU A 33 -0.70 -0.35 -4.46
N MET A 34 -1.26 -0.56 -3.26
CA MET A 34 -0.54 -0.34 -2.02
C MET A 34 0.62 -1.32 -1.85
N ALA A 35 0.42 -2.60 -2.18
CA ALA A 35 1.47 -3.61 -2.09
C ALA A 35 2.66 -3.28 -3.00
N LEU A 36 2.38 -2.85 -4.24
CA LEU A 36 3.42 -2.42 -5.19
C LEU A 36 4.15 -1.17 -4.68
N PHE A 37 3.40 -0.18 -4.18
CA PHE A 37 3.98 1.04 -3.63
C PHE A 37 4.92 0.75 -2.47
N LEU A 38 4.48 -0.03 -1.48
CA LEU A 38 5.29 -0.38 -0.31
C LEU A 38 6.52 -1.22 -0.68
N ASN A 39 6.38 -2.14 -1.64
CA ASN A 39 7.52 -2.94 -2.13
C ASN A 39 8.60 -2.06 -2.79
N THR A 40 8.21 -1.12 -3.65
CA THR A 40 9.16 -0.22 -4.30
C THR A 40 9.74 0.80 -3.34
N ALA A 41 8.92 1.39 -2.45
CA ALA A 41 9.38 2.39 -1.48
C ALA A 41 10.37 1.78 -0.47
N GLY A 42 10.03 0.63 0.12
CA GLY A 42 10.92 -0.08 1.04
C GLY A 42 12.23 -0.49 0.36
N GLY A 43 12.17 -1.05 -0.84
CA GLY A 43 13.37 -1.39 -1.61
C GLY A 43 14.23 -0.17 -1.97
N ALA A 44 13.62 0.97 -2.24
CA ALA A 44 14.35 2.22 -2.49
C ALA A 44 15.08 2.71 -1.23
N TRP A 45 14.44 2.65 -0.06
CA TRP A 45 15.08 3.05 1.20
C TRP A 45 16.22 2.10 1.61
N ASP A 46 16.07 0.78 1.46
CA ASP A 46 17.17 -0.18 1.72
C ASP A 46 18.35 0.05 0.77
N ASN A 47 18.06 0.28 -0.52
CA ASN A 47 19.10 0.58 -1.51
C ASN A 47 19.79 1.93 -1.23
N ALA A 48 19.06 2.95 -0.80
CA ALA A 48 19.63 4.24 -0.42
C ALA A 48 20.56 4.11 0.80
N LYS A 49 20.14 3.36 1.83
CA LYS A 49 20.98 3.04 2.99
C LYS A 49 22.26 2.34 2.56
N LYS A 50 22.16 1.26 1.77
CA LYS A 50 23.32 0.53 1.23
C LYS A 50 24.24 1.40 0.40
N TYR A 51 23.70 2.31 -0.41
CA TYR A 51 24.49 3.25 -1.19
C TYR A 51 25.34 4.16 -0.29
N ILE A 52 24.77 4.71 0.78
CA ILE A 52 25.51 5.51 1.76
C ILE A 52 26.55 4.64 2.49
N GLU A 53 26.22 3.38 2.79
CA GLU A 53 27.16 2.43 3.40
C GLU A 53 28.41 2.16 2.54
N THR A 54 28.35 2.34 1.22
CA THR A 54 29.51 2.19 0.33
C THR A 54 30.53 3.34 0.42
N GLY A 55 30.23 4.40 1.19
CA GLY A 55 31.08 5.58 1.34
C GLY A 55 30.57 6.83 0.64
N ALA A 56 29.47 6.73 -0.11
CA ALA A 56 28.77 7.90 -0.65
C ALA A 56 28.13 8.72 0.49
N LEU A 57 27.99 10.04 0.28
CA LEU A 57 27.30 10.95 1.20
C LEU A 57 27.78 10.91 2.66
N GLY A 58 29.09 10.70 2.86
CA GLY A 58 29.72 10.68 4.20
C GLY A 58 29.89 9.30 4.82
N GLY A 59 29.38 8.24 4.17
CA GLY A 59 29.67 6.87 4.59
C GLY A 59 28.96 6.43 5.88
N LYS A 60 29.33 5.23 6.37
CA LYS A 60 28.79 4.68 7.61
C LYS A 60 29.04 5.60 8.81
N GLY A 61 28.00 5.84 9.59
CA GLY A 61 28.03 6.63 10.82
C GLY A 61 27.79 8.13 10.61
N SER A 62 27.71 8.60 9.36
CA SER A 62 27.31 9.97 9.03
C SER A 62 25.84 10.26 9.40
N ASP A 63 25.49 11.53 9.46
CA ASP A 63 24.09 11.94 9.69
C ASP A 63 23.17 11.48 8.54
N ALA A 64 23.69 11.42 7.31
CA ALA A 64 22.98 10.86 6.16
C ALA A 64 22.72 9.36 6.33
N HIS A 65 23.68 8.60 6.86
CA HIS A 65 23.52 7.17 7.17
C HIS A 65 22.47 6.94 8.25
N LYS A 66 22.46 7.75 9.32
CA LYS A 66 21.43 7.67 10.37
C LYS A 66 20.04 7.97 9.82
N ALA A 67 19.90 9.00 9.00
CA ALA A 67 18.63 9.34 8.36
C ALA A 67 18.13 8.22 7.43
N ALA A 68 19.03 7.58 6.67
CA ALA A 68 18.67 6.47 5.80
C ALA A 68 18.28 5.20 6.57
N ILE A 69 18.87 4.94 7.73
CA ILE A 69 18.42 3.85 8.62
C ILE A 69 16.97 4.08 9.08
N THR A 70 16.62 5.30 9.49
CA THR A 70 15.25 5.63 9.89
C THR A 70 14.24 5.53 8.76
N GLY A 71 14.65 5.74 7.50
CA GLY A 71 13.77 5.54 6.34
C GLY A 71 13.59 4.06 5.97
N ASP A 72 14.55 3.21 6.28
CA ASP A 72 14.52 1.77 6.00
C ASP A 72 13.72 0.96 7.04
N THR A 73 13.71 1.39 8.31
CA THR A 73 12.98 0.76 9.44
C THR A 73 11.61 1.36 9.69
#